data_AF-A0A351QV19-F1
#
_entry.id   AF-A0A351QV19-F1
#
_cell.length_a   1.000
_cell.length_b   1.000
_cell.length_c   1.000
_cell.angle_alpha   90.00
_cell.angle_beta   90.00
_cell.angle_gamma   90.00
#
_symmetry.space_group_name_H-M   'P 1'
#
loop_
_entity.id
_entity.type
_entity.pdbx_description
1 polymer ?
#
loop_
_entity_poly.entity_id
_entity_poly.type
_entity_poly.pdbx_seq_one_letter_code
_entity_poly.pdbx_strand_id
1 'polypeptide(L)'
;MNNLNTSRQIDSCKEAYLSEDYISLFVQYDRDLVSILNDIDYACAFKVSEIDYIVVVRAGNYMDFITKYSGITDNLIIDVSFPYTLTAIQPVDAANITQFHGETFLNLTGEGTIAAIIDTGIDYLNPQFQYPDGTTRIAAIWDQTIESNTNTNDDIAFFGTIYSRDDINRAIQASAEGGNPYDIVPSRDEIGHGTNMAGLVGARGLDGIIGSAPECEFIVVKLKEAKNSNLKLIGINNRRSTPIFEGIDIYLGVRFVINYNDRNLLQPMSVLLSTGTNWGGHEGLSSIEQDIDFFSSRKGLVFVTNTGNQGASLTHGYGRFLKTNSLEIIEIIVGLNEDNLVLMLWLQRPDKISISIVSPNGEIAEPVQPQLVAYKFEQVTLILEKSVISIAFTSAEFSTGNEAVYITIQNPKAGLWQLRLKGEYIVNGQYN
;
A
#
# COMPACT_ATOMS: atom_id res chain seq x y z
N MET A 1 13.28 -41.00 -7.60
CA MET A 1 11.87 -40.89 -7.17
C MET A 1 11.38 -39.55 -7.65
N ASN A 2 10.24 -39.56 -8.33
CA ASN A 2 9.82 -38.58 -9.31
C ASN A 2 9.70 -37.15 -8.78
N ASN A 3 10.41 -36.22 -9.44
CA ASN A 3 10.06 -34.80 -9.48
C ASN A 3 8.70 -34.66 -10.16
N LEU A 4 7.65 -34.43 -9.37
CA LEU A 4 6.40 -33.86 -9.86
C LEU A 4 6.60 -32.35 -9.95
N ASN A 5 7.18 -31.92 -11.07
CA ASN A 5 7.05 -30.55 -11.55
C ASN A 5 5.74 -30.49 -12.35
N THR A 6 4.60 -30.55 -11.66
CA THR A 6 3.30 -30.30 -12.30
C THR A 6 3.08 -28.80 -12.29
N SER A 7 3.23 -28.17 -13.46
CA SER A 7 2.73 -26.83 -13.74
C SER A 7 1.23 -26.83 -13.44
N ARG A 8 0.84 -26.38 -12.25
CA ARG A 8 -0.57 -26.15 -11.95
C ARG A 8 -1.02 -25.04 -12.89
N GLN A 9 -1.92 -25.34 -13.82
CA GLN A 9 -2.54 -24.34 -14.69
C GLN A 9 -3.23 -23.29 -13.78
N ILE A 10 -3.36 -22.02 -14.20
CA ILE A 10 -4.15 -21.04 -13.45
C ILE A 10 -5.59 -21.56 -13.39
N ASP A 11 -6.00 -22.13 -12.26
CA ASP A 11 -7.34 -22.70 -12.05
C ASP A 11 -8.40 -21.57 -12.16
N SER A 12 -8.08 -20.37 -11.65
CA SER A 12 -8.72 -19.09 -11.99
C SER A 12 -7.82 -17.88 -11.66
N CYS A 13 -8.00 -16.73 -12.33
CA CYS A 13 -7.18 -15.53 -12.06
C CYS A 13 -7.37 -15.00 -10.63
N LYS A 14 -8.57 -15.18 -10.05
CA LYS A 14 -8.88 -14.84 -8.66
C LYS A 14 -8.04 -15.67 -7.68
N GLU A 15 -7.99 -16.98 -7.88
CA GLU A 15 -7.17 -17.87 -7.04
C GLU A 15 -5.68 -17.56 -7.18
N ALA A 16 -5.23 -17.20 -8.39
CA ALA A 16 -3.85 -16.75 -8.58
C ALA A 16 -3.58 -15.46 -7.79
N TYR A 17 -4.48 -14.49 -7.79
CA TYR A 17 -4.32 -13.24 -7.03
C TYR A 17 -4.11 -13.48 -5.53
N LEU A 18 -4.86 -14.42 -4.95
CA LEU A 18 -4.81 -14.77 -3.53
C LEU A 18 -3.68 -15.73 -3.16
N SER A 19 -3.03 -16.38 -4.14
CA SER A 19 -2.01 -17.39 -3.92
C SER A 19 -0.61 -16.82 -3.68
N GLU A 20 0.12 -17.45 -2.76
CA GLU A 20 1.54 -17.18 -2.49
C GLU A 20 2.49 -17.67 -3.60
N ASP A 21 1.99 -18.42 -4.58
CA ASP A 21 2.77 -18.81 -5.76
C ASP A 21 2.87 -17.67 -6.79
N TYR A 22 2.09 -16.61 -6.60
CA TYR A 22 1.94 -15.50 -7.54
C TYR A 22 2.17 -14.16 -6.86
N ILE A 23 2.66 -13.23 -7.64
CA ILE A 23 2.85 -11.83 -7.28
C ILE A 23 1.81 -10.96 -7.99
N SER A 24 1.41 -9.89 -7.34
CA SER A 24 0.49 -8.90 -7.90
C SER A 24 1.24 -7.64 -8.29
N LEU A 25 1.00 -7.13 -9.49
CA LEU A 25 1.60 -5.94 -10.07
C LEU A 25 0.49 -4.99 -10.50
N PHE A 26 0.73 -3.70 -10.34
CA PHE A 26 -0.10 -2.68 -10.97
C PHE A 26 0.48 -2.41 -12.36
N VAL A 27 -0.36 -2.39 -13.38
CA VAL A 27 0.07 -2.14 -14.77
C VAL A 27 -0.84 -1.12 -15.42
N GLN A 28 -0.22 -0.09 -15.97
CA GLN A 28 -0.88 0.91 -16.81
C GLN A 28 -0.59 0.62 -18.28
N TYR A 29 -1.65 0.47 -19.07
CA TYR A 29 -1.54 0.17 -20.48
C TYR A 29 -2.78 0.59 -21.28
N ASP A 30 -2.58 1.22 -22.43
CA ASP A 30 -3.66 1.77 -23.26
C ASP A 30 -4.38 0.72 -24.15
N ARG A 31 -3.93 -0.54 -24.12
CA ARG A 31 -4.55 -1.65 -24.87
C ARG A 31 -5.14 -2.70 -23.95
N ASP A 32 -5.91 -3.60 -24.55
CA ASP A 32 -6.55 -4.72 -23.85
C ASP A 32 -5.52 -5.76 -23.37
N LEU A 33 -5.00 -5.52 -22.17
CA LEU A 33 -4.02 -6.39 -21.54
C LEU A 33 -4.61 -7.76 -21.17
N VAL A 34 -5.90 -7.82 -20.86
CA VAL A 34 -6.59 -9.08 -20.53
C VAL A 34 -6.54 -10.02 -21.73
N SER A 35 -6.86 -9.52 -22.92
CA SER A 35 -6.78 -10.30 -24.16
C SER A 35 -5.33 -10.72 -24.49
N ILE A 36 -4.35 -9.84 -24.28
CA ILE A 36 -2.94 -10.12 -24.54
C ILE A 36 -2.39 -11.22 -23.62
N LEU A 37 -2.83 -11.26 -22.36
CA LEU A 37 -2.37 -12.26 -21.39
C LEU A 37 -3.19 -13.56 -21.42
N ASN A 38 -4.29 -13.62 -22.17
CA ASN A 38 -5.17 -14.79 -22.20
C ASN A 38 -4.47 -16.09 -22.67
N ASP A 39 -3.46 -15.98 -23.52
CA ASP A 39 -2.66 -17.12 -24.02
C ASP A 39 -1.43 -17.42 -23.14
N ILE A 40 -1.31 -16.78 -21.97
CA ILE A 40 -0.15 -16.91 -21.07
C ILE A 40 -0.57 -17.70 -19.83
N ASP A 41 0.05 -18.87 -19.65
CA ASP A 41 -0.30 -19.80 -18.58
C ASP A 41 0.23 -19.41 -17.19
N TYR A 42 1.14 -18.45 -17.12
CA TYR A 42 1.75 -17.96 -15.88
C TYR A 42 1.31 -16.55 -15.48
N ALA A 43 0.45 -15.89 -16.24
CA ALA A 43 -0.01 -14.53 -15.95
C ALA A 43 -1.47 -14.29 -16.35
N CYS A 44 -2.15 -13.41 -15.63
CA CYS A 44 -3.49 -12.94 -15.97
C CYS A 44 -3.71 -11.51 -15.48
N ALA A 45 -4.78 -10.85 -15.90
CA ALA A 45 -5.08 -9.48 -15.50
C ALA A 45 -6.55 -9.27 -15.14
N PHE A 46 -6.78 -8.37 -14.20
CA PHE A 46 -8.07 -7.73 -13.94
C PHE A 46 -8.02 -6.30 -14.45
N LYS A 47 -9.02 -5.89 -15.21
CA LYS A 47 -9.17 -4.51 -15.64
C LYS A 47 -9.86 -3.71 -14.52
N VAL A 48 -9.22 -2.65 -14.04
CA VAL A 48 -9.74 -1.80 -12.96
C VAL A 48 -10.29 -0.48 -13.48
N SER A 49 -9.65 0.09 -14.50
CA SER A 49 -10.08 1.30 -15.18
C SER A 49 -9.88 1.14 -16.69
N GLU A 50 -10.03 2.21 -17.49
CA GLU A 50 -9.77 2.16 -18.93
C GLU A 50 -8.34 1.70 -19.26
N ILE A 51 -7.36 2.14 -18.47
CA ILE A 51 -5.93 1.89 -18.69
C ILE A 51 -5.24 1.16 -17.53
N ASP A 52 -5.88 1.03 -16.37
CA ASP A 52 -5.26 0.40 -15.19
C ASP A 52 -5.67 -1.07 -15.05
N TYR A 53 -4.68 -1.91 -14.79
CA TYR A 53 -4.82 -3.34 -14.61
C TYR A 53 -4.12 -3.82 -13.35
N ILE A 54 -4.71 -4.80 -12.67
CA ILE A 54 -3.99 -5.62 -11.70
C ILE A 54 -3.55 -6.88 -12.42
N VAL A 55 -2.24 -7.04 -12.59
CA VAL A 55 -1.64 -8.20 -13.25
C VAL A 55 -1.11 -9.15 -12.19
N VAL A 56 -1.49 -10.41 -12.31
CA VAL A 56 -1.01 -11.49 -11.46
C VAL A 56 -0.02 -12.30 -12.28
N VAL A 57 1.18 -12.52 -11.75
CA VAL A 57 2.26 -13.25 -12.42
C VAL A 57 2.80 -14.33 -11.49
N ARG A 58 3.07 -15.54 -11.98
CA ARG A 58 3.74 -16.57 -11.19
C ARG A 58 5.09 -16.05 -10.74
N ALA A 59 5.41 -16.19 -9.44
CA ALA A 59 6.61 -15.59 -8.85
C ALA A 59 7.91 -16.01 -9.58
N GLY A 60 8.01 -17.28 -9.98
CA GLY A 60 9.15 -17.80 -10.74
C GLY A 60 9.32 -17.26 -12.16
N ASN A 61 8.29 -16.60 -12.72
CA ASN A 61 8.28 -16.03 -14.06
C ASN A 61 8.30 -14.49 -14.05
N TYR A 62 8.45 -13.86 -12.88
CA TYR A 62 8.47 -12.40 -12.75
C TYR A 62 9.50 -11.74 -13.68
N MET A 63 10.76 -12.19 -13.65
CA MET A 63 11.82 -11.59 -14.46
C MET A 63 11.58 -11.78 -15.97
N ASP A 64 11.01 -12.92 -16.37
CA ASP A 64 10.64 -13.16 -17.77
C ASP A 64 9.52 -12.22 -18.20
N PHE A 65 8.51 -12.03 -17.34
CA PHE A 65 7.41 -11.10 -17.58
C PHE A 65 7.92 -9.67 -17.72
N ILE A 66 8.73 -9.19 -16.76
CA ILE A 66 9.33 -7.86 -16.83
C ILE A 66 10.18 -7.73 -18.09
N THR A 67 11.07 -8.66 -18.39
CA THR A 67 11.93 -8.57 -19.59
C THR A 67 11.13 -8.54 -20.90
N LYS A 68 10.01 -9.26 -20.95
CA LYS A 68 9.16 -9.34 -22.14
C LYS A 68 8.29 -8.10 -22.34
N TYR A 69 7.78 -7.51 -21.27
CA TYR A 69 6.79 -6.43 -21.33
C TYR A 69 7.35 -5.05 -20.99
N SER A 70 8.35 -4.96 -20.12
CA SER A 70 9.12 -3.73 -19.91
C SER A 70 10.11 -3.55 -21.07
N GLY A 71 10.01 -2.42 -21.79
CA GLY A 71 10.96 -2.03 -22.83
C GLY A 71 10.63 -2.46 -24.28
N ILE A 72 9.57 -3.23 -24.53
CA ILE A 72 9.13 -3.61 -25.90
C ILE A 72 7.82 -2.91 -26.29
N THR A 73 6.95 -2.65 -25.32
CA THR A 73 5.66 -1.99 -25.53
C THR A 73 5.74 -0.52 -25.11
N ASP A 74 5.73 0.38 -26.09
CA ASP A 74 5.51 1.81 -25.86
C ASP A 74 4.26 1.97 -24.97
N ASN A 75 4.37 2.76 -23.89
CA ASN A 75 3.31 3.10 -22.92
C ASN A 75 2.92 2.04 -21.87
N LEU A 76 3.66 0.94 -21.69
CA LEU A 76 3.38 0.00 -20.59
C LEU A 76 4.20 0.38 -19.33
N ILE A 77 3.50 0.75 -18.25
CA ILE A 77 4.10 1.07 -16.94
C ILE A 77 3.78 -0.07 -15.98
N ILE A 78 4.79 -0.54 -15.22
CA ILE A 78 4.65 -1.61 -14.23
C ILE A 78 5.13 -1.09 -12.89
N ASP A 79 4.23 -1.10 -11.91
CA ASP A 79 4.54 -0.78 -10.51
C ASP A 79 4.42 -2.04 -9.65
N VAL A 80 5.43 -2.26 -8.80
CA VAL A 80 5.35 -3.27 -7.74
C VAL A 80 4.49 -2.75 -6.59
N SER A 81 3.74 -3.64 -5.95
CA SER A 81 2.92 -3.28 -4.79
C SER A 81 3.80 -2.90 -3.59
N PHE A 82 3.71 -1.65 -3.13
CA PHE A 82 4.45 -1.16 -1.97
C PHE A 82 3.89 -1.68 -0.64
N PRO A 83 4.72 -1.81 0.42
CA PRO A 83 4.27 -2.28 1.73
C PRO A 83 3.74 -1.09 2.55
N TYR A 84 2.53 -1.23 3.07
CA TYR A 84 1.89 -0.24 3.93
C TYR A 84 1.77 -0.76 5.36
N THR A 85 1.92 0.13 6.34
CA THR A 85 1.78 -0.19 7.76
C THR A 85 0.81 0.76 8.44
N LEU A 86 0.27 0.34 9.58
CA LEU A 86 -0.65 1.17 10.37
C LEU A 86 0.05 2.39 10.95
N THR A 87 -0.69 3.48 11.05
CA THR A 87 -0.20 4.72 11.68
C THR A 87 -0.57 4.79 13.16
N ALA A 88 -0.06 5.80 13.86
CA ALA A 88 -0.30 5.91 15.29
C ALA A 88 -1.69 6.51 15.53
N ILE A 89 -2.41 5.96 16.50
CA ILE A 89 -3.69 6.49 16.93
C ILE A 89 -3.43 7.70 17.85
N GLN A 90 -3.96 8.87 17.48
CA GLN A 90 -3.91 10.08 18.30
C GLN A 90 -5.33 10.54 18.69
N PRO A 91 -5.59 10.97 19.95
CA PRO A 91 -6.92 11.32 20.41
C PRO A 91 -7.52 12.58 19.75
N VAL A 92 -8.86 12.64 19.67
CA VAL A 92 -9.63 13.80 19.15
C VAL A 92 -9.40 15.08 19.98
N ASP A 93 -9.13 14.95 21.28
CA ASP A 93 -8.87 16.10 22.16
C ASP A 93 -7.69 16.95 21.68
N ALA A 94 -6.74 16.35 20.95
CA ALA A 94 -5.64 17.08 20.33
C ALA A 94 -6.09 18.01 19.18
N ALA A 95 -7.25 17.74 18.57
CA ALA A 95 -7.81 18.48 17.44
C ALA A 95 -8.90 19.52 17.83
N ASN A 96 -9.32 19.55 19.11
CA ASN A 96 -10.28 20.52 19.66
C ASN A 96 -11.63 20.58 18.90
N ILE A 97 -12.09 19.44 18.37
CA ILE A 97 -13.27 19.34 17.47
C ILE A 97 -14.60 19.47 18.23
N THR A 98 -14.62 19.16 19.53
CA THR A 98 -15.83 19.16 20.37
C THR A 98 -16.54 20.52 20.45
N GLN A 99 -15.85 21.63 20.12
CA GLN A 99 -16.44 22.97 20.03
C GLN A 99 -17.48 23.15 18.92
N PHE A 100 -17.53 22.24 17.94
CA PHE A 100 -18.51 22.25 16.84
C PHE A 100 -19.76 21.42 17.14
N HIS A 101 -19.82 20.77 18.30
CA HIS A 101 -20.99 20.01 18.77
C HIS A 101 -21.76 20.81 19.84
N GLY A 102 -23.10 20.80 19.80
CA GLY A 102 -23.97 21.40 20.83
C GLY A 102 -24.74 22.66 20.39
N GLU A 103 -25.35 23.36 21.35
CA GLU A 103 -26.19 24.57 21.14
C GLU A 103 -25.38 25.82 20.75
N THR A 104 -24.61 25.73 19.67
CA THR A 104 -24.05 26.88 18.97
C THR A 104 -24.75 27.01 17.60
N PHE A 105 -24.53 28.12 16.90
CA PHE A 105 -25.21 28.46 15.63
C PHE A 105 -24.97 27.42 14.50
N LEU A 106 -24.03 26.49 14.66
CA LEU A 106 -23.66 25.46 13.70
C LEU A 106 -23.71 24.09 14.39
N ASN A 107 -24.88 23.47 14.47
CA ASN A 107 -25.00 22.08 14.92
C ASN A 107 -24.59 21.11 13.79
N LEU A 108 -23.29 20.96 13.56
CA LEU A 108 -22.73 20.11 12.51
C LEU A 108 -22.36 18.75 13.10
N THR A 109 -23.14 17.72 12.77
CA THR A 109 -23.00 16.35 13.30
C THR A 109 -22.48 15.35 12.27
N GLY A 110 -22.37 15.76 10.99
CA GLY A 110 -22.04 14.88 9.88
C GLY A 110 -23.24 14.13 9.30
N GLU A 111 -24.47 14.47 9.71
CA GLU A 111 -25.68 13.90 9.10
C GLU A 111 -25.66 14.07 7.57
N GLY A 112 -25.99 12.98 6.85
CA GLY A 112 -26.02 12.96 5.39
C GLY A 112 -24.65 12.87 4.71
N THR A 113 -23.58 12.61 5.46
CA THR A 113 -22.24 12.34 4.92
C THR A 113 -21.80 10.90 5.21
N ILE A 114 -20.83 10.42 4.42
CA ILE A 114 -20.19 9.11 4.60
C ILE A 114 -18.73 9.30 5.02
N ALA A 115 -18.30 8.55 6.02
CA ALA A 115 -16.90 8.28 6.29
C ALA A 115 -16.50 6.90 5.77
N ALA A 116 -15.71 6.85 4.70
CA ALA A 116 -15.09 5.63 4.22
C ALA A 116 -13.79 5.38 4.99
N ILE A 117 -13.60 4.18 5.53
CA ILE A 117 -12.42 3.79 6.32
C ILE A 117 -11.79 2.56 5.67
N ILE A 118 -10.56 2.70 5.21
CA ILE A 118 -9.79 1.60 4.61
C ILE A 118 -8.67 1.23 5.58
N ASP A 119 -8.88 0.19 6.38
CA ASP A 119 -8.05 -0.15 7.54
C ASP A 119 -8.19 -1.65 7.95
N THR A 120 -8.10 -1.99 9.23
CA THR A 120 -8.17 -3.37 9.75
C THR A 120 -9.59 -3.91 9.92
N GLY A 121 -10.61 -3.13 9.55
CA GLY A 121 -12.03 -3.45 9.69
C GLY A 121 -12.72 -2.61 10.76
N ILE A 122 -13.88 -3.08 11.23
CA ILE A 122 -14.66 -2.42 12.28
C ILE A 122 -15.39 -3.46 13.13
N ASP A 123 -15.45 -3.22 14.44
CA ASP A 123 -16.38 -3.91 15.32
C ASP A 123 -17.81 -3.37 15.12
N TYR A 124 -18.54 -3.97 14.16
CA TYR A 124 -19.90 -3.54 13.81
C TYR A 124 -20.93 -3.79 14.92
N LEU A 125 -20.60 -4.60 15.93
CA LEU A 125 -21.48 -4.84 17.08
C LEU A 125 -21.39 -3.72 18.13
N ASN A 126 -20.38 -2.87 18.03
CA ASN A 126 -20.20 -1.75 18.95
C ASN A 126 -21.37 -0.75 18.83
N PRO A 127 -22.13 -0.48 19.91
CA PRO A 127 -23.26 0.44 19.90
C PRO A 127 -22.90 1.88 19.50
N GLN A 128 -21.62 2.26 19.56
CA GLN A 128 -21.14 3.55 19.07
C GLN A 128 -21.39 3.73 17.57
N PHE A 129 -21.49 2.65 16.78
CA PHE A 129 -21.70 2.70 15.33
C PHE A 129 -23.13 2.35 14.91
N GLN A 130 -24.07 2.39 15.85
CA GLN A 130 -25.49 2.12 15.61
C GLN A 130 -26.32 3.40 15.75
N TYR A 131 -27.46 3.45 15.08
CA TYR A 131 -28.51 4.42 15.31
C TYR A 131 -29.20 4.17 16.67
N PRO A 132 -29.94 5.16 17.22
CA PRO A 132 -30.65 4.99 18.48
C PRO A 132 -31.67 3.85 18.50
N ASP A 133 -32.19 3.46 17.33
CA ASP A 133 -33.13 2.34 17.17
C ASP A 133 -32.45 0.94 17.16
N GLY A 134 -31.12 0.90 17.25
CA GLY A 134 -30.32 -0.32 17.25
C GLY A 134 -29.91 -0.82 15.85
N THR A 135 -30.29 -0.12 14.77
CA THR A 135 -29.81 -0.43 13.42
C THR A 135 -28.40 0.13 13.19
N THR A 136 -27.65 -0.41 12.23
CA THR A 136 -26.27 0.02 11.96
C THR A 136 -26.20 1.34 11.18
N ARG A 137 -25.17 2.16 11.47
CA ARG A 137 -24.73 3.29 10.61
C ARG A 137 -23.73 2.87 9.55
N ILE A 138 -23.37 1.58 9.48
CA ILE A 138 -22.43 1.05 8.51
C ILE A 138 -23.22 0.64 7.25
N ALA A 139 -22.99 1.37 6.16
CA ALA A 139 -23.66 1.16 4.89
C ALA A 139 -23.16 -0.10 4.17
N ALA A 140 -21.86 -0.38 4.26
CA ALA A 140 -21.25 -1.60 3.74
C ALA A 140 -19.91 -1.90 4.44
N ILE A 141 -19.57 -3.19 4.51
CA ILE A 141 -18.23 -3.68 4.84
C ILE A 141 -17.74 -4.51 3.67
N TRP A 142 -16.58 -4.18 3.08
CA TRP A 142 -15.84 -5.11 2.24
C TRP A 142 -14.71 -5.73 3.05
N ASP A 143 -14.81 -7.02 3.32
CA ASP A 143 -13.76 -7.77 4.00
C ASP A 143 -12.92 -8.55 2.98
N GLN A 144 -11.71 -8.07 2.73
CA GLN A 144 -10.76 -8.68 1.79
C GLN A 144 -10.18 -10.02 2.29
N THR A 145 -10.43 -10.39 3.56
CA THR A 145 -9.90 -11.62 4.16
C THR A 145 -10.87 -12.79 4.10
N ILE A 146 -12.14 -12.54 3.74
CA ILE A 146 -13.19 -13.55 3.78
C ILE A 146 -13.66 -13.86 2.37
N GLU A 147 -13.38 -15.07 1.90
CA GLU A 147 -13.89 -15.55 0.62
C GLU A 147 -15.27 -16.17 0.78
N SER A 148 -16.22 -15.71 -0.04
CA SER A 148 -17.55 -16.30 -0.17
C SER A 148 -17.79 -16.83 -1.59
N ASN A 149 -18.68 -17.81 -1.70
CA ASN A 149 -19.12 -18.36 -2.99
C ASN A 149 -20.18 -17.47 -3.67
N THR A 150 -20.52 -16.33 -3.08
CA THR A 150 -21.48 -15.39 -3.64
C THR A 150 -20.75 -14.45 -4.59
N ASN A 151 -21.05 -14.56 -5.89
CA ASN A 151 -20.56 -13.60 -6.86
C ASN A 151 -21.09 -12.20 -6.50
N THR A 152 -20.18 -11.26 -6.28
CA THR A 152 -20.49 -9.83 -6.20
C THR A 152 -20.68 -9.33 -7.64
N ASN A 153 -21.68 -8.47 -7.88
CA ASN A 153 -21.81 -7.74 -9.15
C ASN A 153 -20.88 -6.51 -9.19
N ASP A 154 -19.71 -6.60 -8.56
CA ASP A 154 -18.76 -5.50 -8.44
C ASP A 154 -17.44 -5.87 -9.13
N ASP A 155 -17.12 -5.13 -10.19
CA ASP A 155 -15.94 -5.38 -11.03
C ASP A 155 -14.61 -5.13 -10.28
N ILE A 156 -14.62 -4.43 -9.14
CA ILE A 156 -13.45 -4.16 -8.30
C ILE A 156 -13.29 -5.20 -7.21
N ALA A 157 -14.39 -5.55 -6.53
CA ALA A 157 -14.38 -6.54 -5.45
C ALA A 157 -14.47 -7.98 -5.99
N PHE A 158 -13.52 -8.36 -6.85
CA PHE A 158 -13.42 -9.71 -7.42
C PHE A 158 -12.93 -10.77 -6.42
N PHE A 159 -12.55 -10.36 -5.21
CA PHE A 159 -12.19 -11.21 -4.07
C PHE A 159 -12.70 -10.60 -2.75
N GLY A 160 -12.59 -11.34 -1.66
CA GLY A 160 -13.20 -11.00 -0.40
C GLY A 160 -14.73 -11.11 -0.44
N THR A 161 -15.40 -10.53 0.55
CA THR A 161 -16.86 -10.53 0.67
C THR A 161 -17.38 -9.16 1.06
N ILE A 162 -18.43 -8.70 0.38
CA ILE A 162 -19.14 -7.47 0.72
C ILE A 162 -20.37 -7.84 1.56
N TYR A 163 -20.48 -7.21 2.73
CA TYR A 163 -21.65 -7.26 3.60
C TYR A 163 -22.40 -5.94 3.51
N SER A 164 -23.68 -6.02 3.15
CA SER A 164 -24.58 -4.86 3.08
C SER A 164 -25.06 -4.44 4.47
N ARG A 165 -25.64 -3.24 4.56
CA ARG A 165 -26.39 -2.78 5.74
C ARG A 165 -27.38 -3.83 6.25
N ASP A 166 -28.09 -4.48 5.35
CA ASP A 166 -29.09 -5.49 5.72
C ASP A 166 -28.44 -6.75 6.32
N ASP A 167 -27.30 -7.18 5.79
CA ASP A 167 -26.54 -8.29 6.37
C ASP A 167 -26.07 -7.96 7.79
N ILE A 168 -25.56 -6.74 7.98
CA ILE A 168 -25.06 -6.25 9.27
C ILE A 168 -26.21 -6.12 10.28
N ASN A 169 -27.36 -5.56 9.87
CA ASN A 169 -28.54 -5.47 10.73
C ASN A 169 -29.07 -6.85 11.14
N ARG A 170 -29.09 -7.82 10.21
CA ARG A 170 -29.45 -9.22 10.55
C ARG A 170 -28.45 -9.84 11.54
N ALA A 171 -27.16 -9.55 11.40
CA ALA A 171 -26.15 -9.99 12.36
C ALA A 171 -26.37 -9.35 13.74
N ILE A 172 -26.58 -8.03 13.82
CA ILE A 172 -26.87 -7.33 15.08
C ILE A 172 -28.12 -7.91 15.76
N GLN A 173 -29.19 -8.13 14.99
CA GLN A 173 -30.43 -8.74 15.50
C GLN A 173 -30.16 -10.15 16.04
N ALA A 174 -29.44 -11.00 15.30
CA ALA A 174 -29.08 -12.33 15.75
C ALA A 174 -28.29 -12.30 17.07
N SER A 175 -27.38 -11.33 17.24
CA SER A 175 -26.68 -11.12 18.51
C SER A 175 -27.61 -10.72 19.65
N ALA A 176 -28.57 -9.81 19.39
CA ALA A 176 -29.54 -9.36 20.38
C ALA A 176 -30.49 -10.49 20.84
N GLU A 177 -30.78 -11.45 19.96
CA GLU A 177 -31.58 -12.64 20.23
C GLU A 177 -30.78 -13.78 20.90
N GLY A 178 -29.50 -13.56 21.19
CA GLY A 178 -28.61 -14.53 21.86
C GLY A 178 -27.95 -15.55 20.92
N GLY A 179 -28.06 -15.36 19.60
CA GLY A 179 -27.36 -16.12 18.58
C GLY A 179 -25.93 -15.60 18.30
N ASN A 180 -25.26 -16.23 17.34
CA ASN A 180 -23.92 -15.82 16.90
C ASN A 180 -23.99 -14.89 15.67
N PRO A 181 -23.69 -13.59 15.79
CA PRO A 181 -23.75 -12.65 14.66
C PRO A 181 -22.76 -13.01 13.53
N TYR A 182 -21.66 -13.66 13.88
CA TYR A 182 -20.59 -14.00 12.95
C TYR A 182 -20.92 -15.18 12.02
N ASP A 183 -22.03 -15.88 12.25
CA ASP A 183 -22.56 -16.84 11.28
C ASP A 183 -23.18 -16.13 10.06
N ILE A 184 -23.51 -14.85 10.19
CA ILE A 184 -24.10 -14.00 9.13
C ILE A 184 -23.03 -13.07 8.56
N VAL A 185 -22.36 -12.29 9.42
CA VAL A 185 -21.27 -11.40 9.04
C VAL A 185 -20.01 -11.80 9.83
N PRO A 186 -19.19 -12.73 9.30
CA PRO A 186 -17.99 -13.22 9.99
C PRO A 186 -16.86 -12.19 10.14
N SER A 187 -16.98 -11.01 9.53
CA SER A 187 -15.98 -9.94 9.63
C SER A 187 -15.78 -9.48 11.08
N ARG A 188 -14.53 -9.32 11.48
CA ARG A 188 -14.10 -8.85 12.79
C ARG A 188 -12.90 -7.92 12.62
N ASP A 189 -12.73 -6.97 13.52
CA ASP A 189 -11.49 -6.20 13.60
C ASP A 189 -10.62 -6.78 14.73
N GLU A 190 -9.80 -7.77 14.41
CA GLU A 190 -8.97 -8.45 15.42
C GLU A 190 -7.78 -7.59 15.89
N ILE A 191 -7.39 -6.60 15.09
CA ILE A 191 -6.30 -5.67 15.41
C ILE A 191 -6.83 -4.48 16.22
N GLY A 192 -8.08 -4.06 15.96
CA GLY A 192 -8.77 -2.97 16.64
C GLY A 192 -8.42 -1.57 16.10
N HIS A 193 -7.49 -1.45 15.15
CA HIS A 193 -7.03 -0.15 14.67
C HIS A 193 -8.13 0.60 13.90
N GLY A 194 -8.82 -0.08 12.98
CA GLY A 194 -9.92 0.48 12.21
C GLY A 194 -11.13 0.85 13.07
N THR A 195 -11.45 0.05 14.08
CA THR A 195 -12.48 0.36 15.08
C THR A 195 -12.15 1.63 15.86
N ASN A 196 -10.89 1.79 16.28
CA ASN A 196 -10.45 3.02 16.95
C ASN A 196 -10.54 4.23 16.02
N MET A 197 -10.10 4.11 14.77
CA MET A 197 -10.23 5.17 13.77
C MET A 197 -11.69 5.56 13.52
N ALA A 198 -12.58 4.58 13.38
CA ALA A 198 -14.02 4.82 13.26
C ALA A 198 -14.58 5.54 14.48
N GLY A 199 -14.08 5.22 15.68
CA GLY A 199 -14.43 5.91 16.91
C GLY A 199 -14.05 7.40 16.89
N LEU A 200 -12.82 7.73 16.51
CA LEU A 200 -12.36 9.13 16.36
C LEU A 200 -13.20 9.91 15.33
N VAL A 201 -13.56 9.23 14.23
CA VAL A 201 -14.34 9.82 13.15
C VAL A 201 -15.77 10.07 13.57
N GLY A 202 -16.47 9.11 14.15
CA GLY A 202 -17.92 9.22 14.32
C GLY A 202 -18.51 8.38 15.43
N ALA A 203 -17.82 8.11 16.53
CA ALA A 203 -18.46 7.55 17.73
C ALA A 203 -19.68 8.40 18.14
N ARG A 204 -20.79 7.73 18.50
CA ARG A 204 -22.07 8.39 18.76
C ARG A 204 -22.08 9.29 20.00
N GLY A 205 -21.15 9.11 20.94
CA GLY A 205 -21.18 9.81 22.22
C GLY A 205 -21.61 8.94 23.41
N LEU A 206 -21.75 7.63 23.24
CA LEU A 206 -22.03 6.76 24.39
C LEU A 206 -20.83 6.76 25.34
N ASP A 207 -21.10 6.70 26.64
CA ASP A 207 -20.08 6.70 27.69
C ASP A 207 -19.10 7.90 27.62
N GLY A 208 -19.53 9.01 27.02
CA GLY A 208 -18.75 10.25 26.91
C GLY A 208 -17.72 10.28 25.78
N ILE A 209 -17.67 9.26 24.91
CA ILE A 209 -16.77 9.21 23.74
C ILE A 209 -17.54 9.62 22.48
N ILE A 210 -17.30 10.85 22.01
CA ILE A 210 -17.92 11.41 20.81
C ILE A 210 -16.87 11.59 19.71
N GLY A 211 -17.19 11.11 18.51
CA GLY A 211 -16.37 11.32 17.32
C GLY A 211 -16.61 12.69 16.70
N SER A 212 -15.83 13.02 15.69
CA SER A 212 -15.89 14.31 14.98
C SER A 212 -17.18 14.53 14.18
N ALA A 213 -17.80 13.44 13.70
CA ALA A 213 -19.01 13.40 12.91
C ALA A 213 -19.94 12.29 13.45
N PRO A 214 -20.54 12.50 14.63
CA PRO A 214 -21.27 11.45 15.36
C PRO A 214 -22.52 10.92 14.66
N GLU A 215 -23.00 11.58 13.61
CA GLU A 215 -24.18 11.18 12.82
C GLU A 215 -23.84 10.82 11.35
N CYS A 216 -22.55 10.70 11.00
CA CYS A 216 -22.18 10.18 9.68
C CYS A 216 -22.48 8.69 9.55
N GLU A 217 -22.60 8.22 8.31
CA GLU A 217 -22.60 6.81 7.97
C GLU A 217 -21.17 6.32 7.66
N PHE A 218 -20.94 5.01 7.71
CA PHE A 218 -19.64 4.41 7.45
C PHE A 218 -19.66 3.48 6.23
N ILE A 219 -18.58 3.49 5.46
CA ILE A 219 -18.21 2.37 4.58
C ILE A 219 -16.86 1.87 5.05
N VAL A 220 -16.70 0.58 5.24
CA VAL A 220 -15.45 0.03 5.77
C VAL A 220 -14.86 -0.98 4.80
N VAL A 221 -13.56 -0.86 4.54
CA VAL A 221 -12.77 -1.87 3.84
C VAL A 221 -11.80 -2.45 4.85
N LYS A 222 -11.96 -3.73 5.19
CA LYS A 222 -10.96 -4.48 5.95
C LYS A 222 -9.92 -5.02 4.98
N LEU A 223 -8.70 -4.53 5.10
CA LEU A 223 -7.58 -4.92 4.25
C LEU A 223 -7.10 -6.33 4.61
N LYS A 224 -6.76 -7.11 3.58
CA LYS A 224 -5.99 -8.34 3.77
C LYS A 224 -4.51 -8.00 3.93
N GLU A 225 -3.80 -8.85 4.65
CA GLU A 225 -2.36 -8.67 4.79
C GLU A 225 -1.62 -9.02 3.48
N ALA A 226 -0.45 -8.42 3.31
CA ALA A 226 0.40 -8.59 2.15
C ALA A 226 0.87 -10.04 1.99
N LYS A 227 0.82 -10.55 0.75
CA LYS A 227 1.39 -11.86 0.39
C LYS A 227 2.89 -11.86 0.58
N ASN A 228 3.42 -12.95 1.10
CA ASN A 228 4.85 -13.14 1.26
C ASN A 228 5.58 -13.11 -0.09
N SER A 229 4.95 -13.57 -1.17
CA SER A 229 5.48 -13.48 -2.53
C SER A 229 5.77 -12.03 -2.95
N ASN A 230 4.82 -11.12 -2.72
CA ASN A 230 4.95 -9.69 -2.99
C ASN A 230 5.98 -9.03 -2.06
N LEU A 231 5.93 -9.34 -0.76
CA LEU A 231 6.90 -8.82 0.22
C LEU A 231 8.36 -9.19 -0.13
N LYS A 232 8.60 -10.41 -0.63
CA LYS A 232 9.93 -10.84 -1.06
C LYS A 232 10.47 -10.04 -2.25
N LEU A 233 9.62 -9.60 -3.20
CA LEU A 233 10.06 -8.78 -4.34
C LEU A 233 10.67 -7.44 -3.88
N ILE A 234 10.13 -6.90 -2.81
CA ILE A 234 10.54 -5.62 -2.22
C ILE A 234 11.51 -5.81 -1.04
N GLY A 235 12.12 -6.99 -0.92
CA GLY A 235 13.17 -7.26 0.08
C GLY A 235 12.66 -7.50 1.50
N ILE A 236 11.38 -7.77 1.72
CA ILE A 236 10.84 -8.17 3.02
C ILE A 236 10.67 -9.69 3.06
N ASN A 237 11.70 -10.39 3.55
CA ASN A 237 11.75 -11.85 3.58
C ASN A 237 11.04 -12.46 4.80
N ASN A 238 11.17 -11.80 5.95
CA ASN A 238 10.69 -12.28 7.24
C ASN A 238 9.81 -11.22 7.87
N ARG A 239 8.51 -11.48 7.84
CA ARG A 239 7.53 -10.60 8.45
C ARG A 239 7.64 -10.64 9.97
N ARG A 240 7.81 -9.47 10.58
CA ARG A 240 7.72 -9.29 12.05
C ARG A 240 6.24 -9.31 12.47
N SER A 241 5.96 -9.22 13.77
CA SER A 241 4.59 -9.17 14.32
C SER A 241 3.78 -7.91 13.95
N THR A 242 4.17 -7.20 12.90
CA THR A 242 3.53 -5.98 12.42
C THR A 242 2.59 -6.33 11.26
N PRO A 243 1.34 -5.85 11.27
CA PRO A 243 0.46 -5.85 10.10
C PRO A 243 1.11 -5.10 8.93
N ILE A 244 1.22 -5.77 7.78
CA ILE A 244 1.71 -5.16 6.53
C ILE A 244 0.65 -5.42 5.47
N PHE A 245 0.26 -4.38 4.75
CA PHE A 245 -0.75 -4.41 3.69
C PHE A 245 -0.11 -4.10 2.35
N GLU A 246 -0.67 -4.62 1.26
CA GLU A 246 -0.23 -4.31 -0.09
C GLU A 246 -0.86 -3.00 -0.59
N GLY A 247 -0.08 -2.14 -1.22
CA GLY A 247 -0.58 -0.92 -1.85
C GLY A 247 -1.68 -1.18 -2.88
N ILE A 248 -1.61 -2.30 -3.61
CA ILE A 248 -2.66 -2.72 -4.55
C ILE A 248 -3.99 -3.00 -3.83
N ASP A 249 -3.97 -3.65 -2.66
CA ASP A 249 -5.18 -3.94 -1.88
C ASP A 249 -5.85 -2.65 -1.39
N ILE A 250 -5.03 -1.66 -0.98
CA ILE A 250 -5.49 -0.33 -0.58
C ILE A 250 -6.07 0.42 -1.78
N TYR A 251 -5.38 0.39 -2.92
CA TYR A 251 -5.84 0.98 -4.17
C TYR A 251 -7.21 0.41 -4.57
N LEU A 252 -7.38 -0.91 -4.54
CA LEU A 252 -8.68 -1.53 -4.80
C LEU A 252 -9.73 -1.10 -3.76
N GLY A 253 -9.35 -0.95 -2.49
CA GLY A 253 -10.19 -0.34 -1.45
C GLY A 253 -10.69 1.06 -1.81
N VAL A 254 -9.79 1.93 -2.29
CA VAL A 254 -10.13 3.27 -2.77
C VAL A 254 -11.10 3.20 -3.95
N ARG A 255 -10.82 2.36 -4.93
CA ARG A 255 -11.70 2.14 -6.10
C ARG A 255 -13.08 1.63 -5.69
N PHE A 256 -13.16 0.73 -4.72
CA PHE A 256 -14.42 0.21 -4.20
C PHE A 256 -15.27 1.31 -3.57
N VAL A 257 -14.70 2.15 -2.70
CA VAL A 257 -15.48 3.20 -2.02
C VAL A 257 -15.95 4.29 -3.00
N ILE A 258 -15.15 4.59 -4.02
CA ILE A 258 -15.54 5.50 -5.11
C ILE A 258 -16.69 4.91 -5.92
N ASN A 259 -16.57 3.65 -6.36
CA ASN A 259 -17.62 2.96 -7.10
C ASN A 259 -18.92 2.86 -6.30
N TYR A 260 -18.81 2.61 -4.99
CA TYR A 260 -19.96 2.63 -4.10
C TYR A 260 -20.62 4.02 -4.10
N ASN A 261 -19.83 5.09 -3.99
CA ASN A 261 -20.33 6.47 -4.01
C ASN A 261 -21.04 6.79 -5.34
N ASP A 262 -20.48 6.38 -6.47
CA ASP A 262 -21.04 6.59 -7.81
C ASP A 262 -22.41 5.94 -8.00
N ARG A 263 -22.60 4.75 -7.42
CA ARG A 263 -23.87 4.02 -7.48
C ARG A 263 -24.93 4.56 -6.52
N ASN A 264 -24.53 5.24 -5.45
CA ASN A 264 -25.40 5.65 -4.33
C ASN A 264 -25.54 7.19 -4.20
N LEU A 265 -25.86 7.86 -5.30
CA LEU A 265 -26.30 9.27 -5.35
C LEU A 265 -25.25 10.34 -5.00
N LEU A 266 -23.95 10.04 -5.12
CA LEU A 266 -22.88 11.03 -4.96
C LEU A 266 -22.90 11.74 -3.58
N GLN A 267 -23.25 11.02 -2.51
CA GLN A 267 -23.28 11.59 -1.17
C GLN A 267 -21.89 12.13 -0.77
N PRO A 268 -21.82 13.28 -0.06
CA PRO A 268 -20.55 13.81 0.42
C PRO A 268 -19.80 12.75 1.26
N MET A 269 -18.56 12.47 0.88
CA MET A 269 -17.76 11.39 1.43
C MET A 269 -16.36 11.86 1.79
N SER A 270 -15.92 11.50 2.99
CA SER A 270 -14.52 11.58 3.41
C SER A 270 -13.94 10.17 3.41
N VAL A 271 -12.83 9.95 2.70
CA VAL A 271 -12.10 8.68 2.67
C VAL A 271 -10.87 8.80 3.56
N LEU A 272 -10.84 8.03 4.65
CA LEU A 272 -9.73 7.96 5.58
C LEU A 272 -8.78 6.81 5.21
N LEU A 273 -7.52 7.17 4.94
CA LEU A 273 -6.40 6.26 4.74
C LEU A 273 -5.45 6.39 5.95
N SER A 274 -5.57 5.46 6.89
CA SER A 274 -4.79 5.43 8.13
C SER A 274 -3.61 4.43 8.09
N THR A 275 -3.21 4.06 6.88
CA THR A 275 -1.97 3.34 6.58
C THR A 275 -0.98 4.26 5.87
N GLY A 276 0.31 3.92 5.93
CA GLY A 276 1.37 4.70 5.25
C GLY A 276 2.56 3.85 4.86
N THR A 277 3.37 4.36 3.94
CA THR A 277 4.60 3.73 3.44
C THR A 277 5.72 4.74 3.27
N ASN A 278 6.97 4.28 3.38
CA ASN A 278 8.16 5.04 2.99
C ASN A 278 8.60 4.75 1.55
N TRP A 279 7.97 3.77 0.89
CA TRP A 279 8.29 3.38 -0.49
C TRP A 279 7.71 4.37 -1.49
N GLY A 280 8.47 4.65 -2.55
CA GLY A 280 8.11 5.62 -3.60
C GLY A 280 8.89 6.94 -3.51
N GLY A 281 8.69 7.80 -4.50
CA GLY A 281 9.40 9.09 -4.62
C GLY A 281 8.87 10.21 -3.72
N HIS A 282 7.68 10.04 -3.12
CA HIS A 282 6.98 11.08 -2.34
C HIS A 282 6.66 12.34 -3.17
N GLU A 283 6.56 12.19 -4.49
CA GLU A 283 6.27 13.27 -5.46
C GLU A 283 4.83 13.21 -6.00
N GLY A 284 3.99 12.29 -5.50
CA GLY A 284 2.59 12.14 -5.93
C GLY A 284 2.42 11.35 -7.23
N LEU A 285 3.38 10.48 -7.56
CA LEU A 285 3.49 9.82 -8.86
C LEU A 285 3.24 8.32 -8.84
N SER A 286 3.13 7.69 -7.68
CA SER A 286 2.65 6.30 -7.62
C SER A 286 1.20 6.22 -8.06
N SER A 287 0.77 5.04 -8.49
CA SER A 287 -0.57 4.85 -9.05
C SER A 287 -1.68 5.16 -8.05
N ILE A 288 -1.49 4.87 -6.75
CA ILE A 288 -2.45 5.24 -5.71
C ILE A 288 -2.47 6.77 -5.47
N GLU A 289 -1.33 7.45 -5.52
CA GLU A 289 -1.25 8.90 -5.34
C GLU A 289 -1.93 9.64 -6.49
N GLN A 290 -1.69 9.20 -7.74
CA GLN A 290 -2.32 9.78 -8.92
C GLN A 290 -3.85 9.59 -8.92
N ASP A 291 -4.35 8.41 -8.53
CA ASP A 291 -5.78 8.19 -8.42
C ASP A 291 -6.40 9.05 -7.30
N ILE A 292 -5.74 9.17 -6.15
CA ILE A 292 -6.19 10.06 -5.07
C ILE A 292 -6.25 11.51 -5.58
N ASP A 293 -5.22 12.00 -6.27
CA ASP A 293 -5.18 13.35 -6.84
C ASP A 293 -6.35 13.56 -7.83
N PHE A 294 -6.52 12.64 -8.78
CA PHE A 294 -7.61 12.67 -9.76
C PHE A 294 -8.98 12.72 -9.10
N PHE A 295 -9.26 11.80 -8.18
CA PHE A 295 -10.56 11.72 -7.52
C PHE A 295 -10.80 12.84 -6.51
N SER A 296 -9.76 13.41 -5.91
CA SER A 296 -9.88 14.55 -4.98
C SER A 296 -10.42 15.82 -5.65
N SER A 297 -10.29 15.92 -6.98
CA SER A 297 -10.88 17.02 -7.76
C SER A 297 -12.42 16.98 -7.82
N ARG A 298 -13.03 15.85 -7.45
CA ARG A 298 -14.48 15.65 -7.46
C ARG A 298 -15.15 16.40 -6.31
N LYS A 299 -16.20 17.15 -6.64
CA LYS A 299 -17.06 17.79 -5.64
C LYS A 299 -17.67 16.77 -4.68
N GLY A 300 -17.50 17.01 -3.38
CA GLY A 300 -18.08 16.19 -2.32
C GLY A 300 -17.26 14.95 -1.98
N LEU A 301 -16.07 14.78 -2.54
CA LEU A 301 -15.14 13.71 -2.16
C LEU A 301 -13.87 14.35 -1.58
N VAL A 302 -13.48 13.91 -0.39
CA VAL A 302 -12.24 14.35 0.26
C VAL A 302 -11.46 13.13 0.70
N PHE A 303 -10.16 13.12 0.44
CA PHE A 303 -9.25 12.13 0.98
C PHE A 303 -8.51 12.72 2.18
N VAL A 304 -8.49 11.97 3.28
CA VAL A 304 -7.76 12.30 4.50
C VAL A 304 -6.72 11.21 4.71
N THR A 305 -5.46 11.61 4.70
CA THR A 305 -4.32 10.72 4.97
C THR A 305 -3.49 11.26 6.13
N ASN A 306 -2.55 10.45 6.59
CA ASN A 306 -1.63 10.75 7.68
C ASN A 306 -0.29 11.27 7.14
N THR A 307 0.49 11.93 7.99
CA THR A 307 1.86 12.37 7.68
C THR A 307 2.93 11.34 8.08
N GLY A 308 2.51 10.12 8.45
CA GLY A 308 3.38 9.05 8.95
C GLY A 308 3.93 9.27 10.37
N ASN A 309 4.51 8.19 10.92
CA ASN A 309 5.15 8.16 12.25
C ASN A 309 6.69 8.27 12.18
N GLN A 310 7.24 8.63 11.02
CA GLN A 310 8.67 8.49 10.73
C GLN A 310 9.49 9.77 11.02
N GLY A 311 8.84 10.86 11.46
CA GLY A 311 9.51 12.15 11.65
C GLY A 311 10.71 12.13 12.62
N ALA A 312 10.77 11.14 13.54
CA ALA A 312 11.86 10.95 14.48
C ALA A 312 12.56 9.57 14.35
N SER A 313 12.28 8.81 13.28
CA SER A 313 12.79 7.43 13.14
C SER A 313 14.25 7.35 12.66
N LEU A 314 14.82 8.46 12.18
CA LEU A 314 16.16 8.51 11.56
C LEU A 314 16.29 7.57 10.35
N THR A 315 15.20 7.33 9.62
CA THR A 315 15.17 6.47 8.42
C THR A 315 15.15 7.25 7.10
N HIS A 316 15.37 8.57 7.13
CA HIS A 316 15.49 9.43 5.95
C HIS A 316 16.78 10.25 6.05
N GLY A 317 17.49 10.35 4.93
CA GLY A 317 18.66 11.21 4.77
C GLY A 317 18.39 12.25 3.70
N TYR A 318 18.92 13.45 3.86
CA TYR A 318 18.91 14.47 2.82
C TYR A 318 20.29 15.08 2.72
N GLY A 319 20.72 15.37 1.50
CA GLY A 319 21.93 16.15 1.31
C GLY A 319 21.99 16.84 -0.03
N ARG A 320 23.07 17.59 -0.20
CA ARG A 320 23.32 18.36 -1.42
C ARG A 320 24.80 18.40 -1.76
N PHE A 321 25.15 17.88 -2.93
CA PHE A 321 26.47 18.10 -3.52
C PHE A 321 26.68 19.59 -3.83
N LEU A 322 27.77 20.16 -3.31
CA LEU A 322 28.10 21.57 -3.55
C LEU A 322 28.89 21.80 -4.86
N LYS A 323 29.48 20.74 -5.41
CA LYS A 323 30.24 20.76 -6.67
C LYS A 323 30.44 19.36 -7.23
N THR A 324 30.70 19.27 -8.53
CA THR A 324 31.20 18.06 -9.17
C THR A 324 32.51 17.57 -8.53
N ASN A 325 32.70 16.26 -8.54
CA ASN A 325 33.83 15.52 -7.97
C ASN A 325 33.96 15.67 -6.45
N SER A 326 32.83 15.86 -5.75
CA SER A 326 32.74 15.76 -4.29
C SER A 326 32.27 14.36 -3.88
N LEU A 327 32.67 13.95 -2.67
CA LEU A 327 32.31 12.67 -2.06
C LEU A 327 31.48 12.96 -0.82
N GLU A 328 30.24 12.49 -0.81
CA GLU A 328 29.35 12.52 0.35
C GLU A 328 29.29 11.11 0.96
N ILE A 329 29.28 11.04 2.29
CA ILE A 329 29.25 9.77 3.04
C ILE A 329 28.02 9.78 3.92
N ILE A 330 27.14 8.80 3.71
CA ILE A 330 25.95 8.57 4.50
C ILE A 330 26.20 7.34 5.37
N GLU A 331 26.02 7.50 6.67
CA GLU A 331 26.26 6.46 7.66
C GLU A 331 24.95 5.77 8.04
N ILE A 332 24.94 4.44 8.03
CA ILE A 332 23.75 3.63 8.28
C ILE A 332 24.10 2.57 9.32
N ILE A 333 23.38 2.56 10.44
CA ILE A 333 23.59 1.57 11.50
C ILE A 333 22.59 0.43 11.32
N VAL A 334 23.11 -0.77 11.04
CA VAL A 334 22.30 -1.99 10.90
C VAL A 334 22.26 -2.74 12.23
N GLY A 335 21.05 -3.07 12.67
CA GLY A 335 20.79 -3.85 13.88
C GLY A 335 21.17 -5.33 13.75
N LEU A 336 21.08 -6.06 14.87
CA LEU A 336 21.25 -7.51 14.86
C LEU A 336 20.05 -8.19 14.19
N ASN A 337 20.31 -9.29 13.48
CA ASN A 337 19.29 -10.15 12.88
C ASN A 337 18.40 -9.46 11.83
N GLU A 338 18.93 -8.45 11.14
CA GLU A 338 18.28 -7.94 9.93
C GLU A 338 18.51 -8.92 8.77
N ASP A 339 17.43 -9.25 8.06
CA ASP A 339 17.46 -10.18 6.92
C ASP A 339 17.89 -9.43 5.65
N ASN A 340 17.21 -8.31 5.36
CA ASN A 340 17.60 -7.39 4.30
C ASN A 340 17.57 -5.96 4.81
N LEU A 341 18.43 -5.13 4.26
CA LEU A 341 18.32 -3.67 4.30
C LEU A 341 18.02 -3.17 2.88
N VAL A 342 16.92 -2.44 2.72
CA VAL A 342 16.55 -1.80 1.46
C VAL A 342 16.69 -0.29 1.60
N LEU A 343 17.44 0.32 0.69
CA LEU A 343 17.64 1.76 0.60
C LEU A 343 17.11 2.24 -0.75
N MET A 344 16.44 3.38 -0.74
CA MET A 344 15.97 4.07 -1.92
C MET A 344 16.68 5.42 -1.98
N LEU A 345 17.39 5.67 -3.06
CA LEU A 345 18.10 6.92 -3.29
C LEU A 345 17.47 7.64 -4.47
N TRP A 346 17.07 8.89 -4.24
CA TRP A 346 16.43 9.75 -5.23
C TRP A 346 17.35 10.87 -5.66
N LEU A 347 17.49 11.06 -6.98
CA LEU A 347 18.37 12.04 -7.59
C LEU A 347 17.63 12.87 -8.62
N GLN A 348 17.91 14.17 -8.62
CA GLN A 348 17.36 15.08 -9.63
C GLN A 348 18.20 15.06 -10.90
N ARG A 349 17.56 14.87 -12.05
CA ARG A 349 18.25 15.08 -13.33
C ARG A 349 18.64 16.56 -13.52
N PRO A 350 19.74 16.85 -14.24
CA PRO A 350 20.63 15.94 -14.97
C PRO A 350 21.82 15.44 -14.14
N ASP A 351 21.75 15.45 -12.81
CA ASP A 351 22.87 15.04 -11.96
C ASP A 351 23.25 13.58 -12.19
N LYS A 352 24.54 13.29 -12.08
CA LYS A 352 25.09 11.94 -12.18
C LYS A 352 26.02 11.68 -11.01
N ILE A 353 25.86 10.52 -10.40
CA ILE A 353 26.69 10.07 -9.29
C ILE A 353 27.25 8.68 -9.56
N SER A 354 28.33 8.34 -8.87
CA SER A 354 28.72 6.96 -8.62
C SER A 354 28.47 6.62 -7.15
N ILE A 355 28.18 5.35 -6.88
CA ILE A 355 27.81 4.83 -5.56
C ILE A 355 28.86 3.81 -5.16
N SER A 356 29.29 3.79 -3.91
CA SER A 356 29.98 2.64 -3.32
C SER A 356 29.48 2.38 -1.92
N ILE A 357 29.53 1.13 -1.49
CA ILE A 357 29.04 0.70 -0.18
C ILE A 357 30.20 0.11 0.59
N VAL A 358 30.37 0.54 1.83
CA VAL A 358 31.40 0.01 2.73
C VAL A 358 30.75 -0.75 3.86
N SER A 359 31.17 -2.00 4.02
CA SER A 359 30.71 -2.89 5.07
C SER A 359 31.30 -2.50 6.44
N PRO A 360 30.74 -3.04 7.55
CA PRO A 360 31.27 -2.80 8.88
C PRO A 360 32.73 -3.22 9.08
N ASN A 361 33.25 -4.21 8.33
CA ASN A 361 34.67 -4.58 8.40
C ASN A 361 35.54 -3.87 7.36
N GLY A 362 34.97 -2.92 6.59
CA GLY A 362 35.69 -2.10 5.63
C GLY A 362 35.81 -2.68 4.23
N GLU A 363 35.08 -3.75 3.90
CA GLU A 363 35.00 -4.25 2.52
C GLU A 363 34.22 -3.24 1.67
N ILE A 364 34.74 -2.89 0.49
CA ILE A 364 34.14 -1.89 -0.40
C ILE A 364 33.51 -2.62 -1.58
N ALA A 365 32.22 -2.42 -1.78
CA ALA A 365 31.50 -2.79 -2.99
C ALA A 365 31.37 -1.57 -3.90
N GLU A 366 31.92 -1.64 -5.11
CA GLU A 366 31.75 -0.65 -6.17
C GLU A 366 30.97 -1.30 -7.33
N PRO A 367 29.93 -0.66 -7.86
CA PRO A 367 29.25 -1.09 -9.07
C PRO A 367 30.22 -1.06 -10.26
N VAL A 368 30.09 -2.06 -11.13
CA VAL A 368 30.97 -2.35 -12.25
C VAL A 368 30.77 -1.36 -13.40
N GLN A 369 29.55 -0.81 -13.58
CA GLN A 369 29.27 0.19 -14.59
C GLN A 369 28.45 1.38 -14.06
N PRO A 370 28.91 2.62 -14.25
CA PRO A 370 28.10 3.82 -14.02
C PRO A 370 27.07 4.08 -15.13
N GLN A 371 26.77 3.09 -15.98
CA GLN A 371 25.85 3.25 -17.11
C GLN A 371 24.44 2.76 -16.75
N LEU A 372 23.52 3.72 -16.79
CA LEU A 372 22.08 3.60 -16.59
C LEU A 372 21.45 2.74 -17.69
N VAL A 373 21.52 1.42 -17.58
CA VAL A 373 20.61 0.55 -18.34
C VAL A 373 19.45 0.22 -17.42
N ALA A 374 18.29 0.83 -17.69
CA ALA A 374 17.06 0.55 -17.00
C ALA A 374 16.83 -0.97 -16.85
N TYR A 375 16.34 -1.39 -15.69
CA TYR A 375 15.96 -2.79 -15.42
C TYR A 375 17.12 -3.80 -15.41
N LYS A 376 18.38 -3.34 -15.36
CA LYS A 376 19.52 -4.16 -14.96
C LYS A 376 19.91 -3.85 -13.53
N PHE A 377 20.10 -4.89 -12.73
CA PHE A 377 20.72 -4.78 -11.41
C PHE A 377 22.15 -5.30 -11.48
N GLU A 378 23.04 -4.65 -10.74
CA GLU A 378 24.37 -5.16 -10.48
C GLU A 378 24.39 -5.85 -9.13
N GLN A 379 25.09 -6.97 -9.04
CA GLN A 379 25.22 -7.73 -7.81
C GLN A 379 26.69 -7.84 -7.40
N VAL A 380 26.97 -7.51 -6.16
CA VAL A 380 28.29 -7.62 -5.54
C VAL A 380 28.17 -8.45 -4.26
N THR A 381 28.95 -9.52 -4.16
CA THR A 381 28.99 -10.36 -2.95
C THR A 381 30.23 -10.00 -2.14
N LEU A 382 30.02 -9.60 -0.89
CA LEU A 382 31.12 -9.34 0.05
C LEU A 382 31.70 -10.66 0.55
N ILE A 383 33.02 -10.80 0.50
CA ILE A 383 33.72 -12.03 0.87
C ILE A 383 33.71 -12.24 2.39
N LEU A 384 33.92 -11.18 3.17
CA LEU A 384 34.05 -11.26 4.63
C LEU A 384 32.69 -11.37 5.31
N GLU A 385 31.74 -10.51 4.93
CA GLU A 385 30.40 -10.49 5.51
C GLU A 385 29.49 -11.56 4.93
N LYS A 386 29.77 -12.04 3.72
CA LYS A 386 28.87 -12.88 2.90
C LYS A 386 27.53 -12.20 2.57
N SER A 387 27.43 -10.89 2.80
CA SER A 387 26.29 -10.09 2.38
C SER A 387 26.30 -9.95 0.86
N VAL A 388 25.12 -9.91 0.27
CA VAL A 388 24.95 -9.74 -1.17
C VAL A 388 24.26 -8.40 -1.41
N ILE A 389 24.93 -7.53 -2.14
CA ILE A 389 24.45 -6.19 -2.47
C ILE A 389 23.92 -6.23 -3.89
N SER A 390 22.65 -5.87 -4.07
CA SER A 390 22.02 -5.66 -5.37
C SER A 390 21.71 -4.18 -5.54
N ILE A 391 22.16 -3.58 -6.64
CA ILE A 391 21.92 -2.17 -6.99
C ILE A 391 21.14 -2.13 -8.29
N ALA A 392 19.93 -1.61 -8.27
CA ALA A 392 19.07 -1.45 -9.44
C ALA A 392 18.86 0.04 -9.74
N PHE A 393 19.19 0.45 -10.97
CA PHE A 393 18.89 1.79 -11.48
C PHE A 393 17.59 1.73 -12.26
N THR A 394 16.61 2.55 -11.89
CA THR A 394 15.36 2.67 -12.65
C THR A 394 15.44 3.90 -13.56
N SER A 395 15.01 3.74 -14.82
CA SER A 395 14.88 4.89 -15.70
C SER A 395 13.61 5.63 -15.35
N ALA A 396 13.74 6.72 -14.60
CA ALA A 396 12.71 7.73 -14.40
C ALA A 396 11.41 7.26 -13.73
N GLU A 397 11.01 7.91 -12.63
CA GLU A 397 9.57 8.11 -12.45
C GLU A 397 9.07 8.87 -13.68
N PHE A 398 8.16 8.24 -14.44
CA PHE A 398 7.75 8.62 -15.80
C PHE A 398 7.37 10.12 -15.91
N SER A 399 6.91 10.70 -14.81
CA SER A 399 6.37 12.05 -14.70
C SER A 399 7.42 13.12 -14.35
N THR A 400 8.43 12.83 -13.53
CA THR A 400 9.47 13.82 -13.17
C THR A 400 10.77 13.64 -13.96
N GLY A 401 11.02 12.44 -14.48
CA GLY A 401 12.32 12.11 -15.06
C GLY A 401 13.43 11.92 -14.02
N ASN A 402 13.14 12.02 -12.73
CA ASN A 402 14.10 11.84 -11.63
C ASN A 402 14.58 10.39 -11.54
N GLU A 403 15.82 10.19 -11.12
CA GLU A 403 16.43 8.86 -11.04
C GLU A 403 16.25 8.27 -9.66
N ALA A 404 15.76 7.02 -9.61
CA ALA A 404 15.68 6.23 -8.39
C ALA A 404 16.69 5.09 -8.45
N VAL A 405 17.43 4.90 -7.36
CA VAL A 405 18.33 3.78 -7.17
C VAL A 405 17.84 2.96 -5.98
N TYR A 406 17.55 1.69 -6.24
CA TYR A 406 17.17 0.73 -5.21
C TYR A 406 18.39 -0.11 -4.85
N ILE A 407 18.78 -0.09 -3.58
CA ILE A 407 19.92 -0.84 -3.06
C ILE A 407 19.38 -1.83 -2.03
N THR A 408 19.57 -3.12 -2.29
CA THR A 408 19.22 -4.19 -1.36
C THR A 408 20.49 -4.86 -0.86
N ILE A 409 20.73 -4.80 0.45
CA ILE A 409 21.79 -5.56 1.11
C ILE A 409 21.14 -6.76 1.78
N GLN A 410 21.36 -7.94 1.21
CA GLN A 410 20.89 -9.22 1.74
C GLN A 410 21.86 -9.76 2.79
N ASN A 411 21.32 -10.28 3.88
CA ASN A 411 22.04 -10.72 5.07
C ASN A 411 23.06 -9.67 5.55
N PRO A 412 22.65 -8.41 5.82
CA PRO A 412 23.58 -7.38 6.22
C PRO A 412 24.16 -7.70 7.61
N LYS A 413 25.47 -7.57 7.75
CA LYS A 413 26.13 -7.65 9.05
C LYS A 413 25.71 -6.46 9.92
N ALA A 414 25.41 -6.72 11.19
CA ALA A 414 25.18 -5.66 12.16
C ALA A 414 26.41 -4.75 12.31
N GLY A 415 26.19 -3.44 12.39
CA GLY A 415 27.25 -2.45 12.51
C GLY A 415 27.05 -1.25 11.60
N LEU A 416 28.10 -0.43 11.50
CA LEU A 416 28.11 0.78 10.68
C LEU A 416 28.41 0.45 9.23
N TRP A 417 27.45 0.69 8.35
CA TRP A 417 27.62 0.70 6.91
C TRP A 417 27.81 2.14 6.42
N GLN A 418 28.52 2.31 5.31
CA GLN A 418 28.64 3.60 4.66
C GLN A 418 28.14 3.51 3.22
N LEU A 419 27.16 4.35 2.87
CA LEU A 419 26.79 4.64 1.50
C LEU A 419 27.58 5.86 1.05
N ARG A 420 28.51 5.67 0.11
CA ARG A 420 29.39 6.70 -0.43
C ARG A 420 28.85 7.14 -1.78
N LEU A 421 28.55 8.42 -1.92
CA LEU A 421 28.03 9.01 -3.14
C LEU A 421 29.06 9.98 -3.71
N LYS A 422 29.52 9.78 -4.94
CA LYS A 422 30.46 10.68 -5.60
C LYS A 422 29.78 11.38 -6.77
N GLY A 423 29.72 12.71 -6.74
CA GLY A 423 29.06 13.51 -7.78
C GLY A 423 29.91 13.59 -9.05
N GLU A 424 29.64 12.77 -10.05
CA GLU A 424 30.37 12.75 -11.33
C GLU A 424 30.01 13.94 -12.23
N TYR A 425 28.76 14.40 -12.16
CA TYR A 425 28.29 15.62 -12.83
C TYR A 425 27.13 16.21 -12.03
N ILE A 426 27.29 17.42 -11.51
CA ILE A 426 26.29 18.02 -10.62
C ILE A 426 25.85 19.39 -11.14
N VAL A 427 24.53 19.56 -11.25
CA VAL A 427 23.82 20.81 -11.54
C VAL A 427 22.97 21.22 -10.34
N ASN A 428 22.09 20.34 -9.84
CA ASN A 428 21.21 20.62 -8.70
C ASN A 428 21.89 20.24 -7.38
N GLY A 429 22.40 19.02 -7.33
CA GLY A 429 23.13 18.39 -6.24
C GLY A 429 22.27 17.70 -5.20
N GLN A 430 20.94 17.82 -5.26
CA GLN A 430 20.06 17.29 -4.21
C GLN A 430 19.93 15.77 -4.29
N TYR A 431 19.95 15.11 -3.13
CA TYR A 431 19.65 13.69 -2.99
C TYR A 431 18.84 13.42 -1.72
N ASN A 432 18.01 12.38 -1.79
CA ASN A 432 17.20 11.87 -0.67
C ASN A 432 17.36 10.36 -0.53
#